data_AF-A0ABD4LJS7-F1
#
_entry.id   AF-A0ABD4LJS7-F1
#
_cell.length_a   1.000
_cell.length_b   1.000
_cell.length_c   1.000
_cell.angle_alpha   90.00
_cell.angle_beta   90.00
_cell.angle_gamma   90.00
#
_symmetry.space_group_name_H-M   'P 1'
#
loop_
_entity.id
_entity.type
_entity.pdbx_description
1 polymer ?
#
loop_
_entity_poly.entity_id
_entity_poly.type
_entity_poly.pdbx_seq_one_letter_code
_entity_poly.pdbx_strand_id
1 'polypeptide(L)'
;MEFINTDETIEINNLDQMSLKQYQEYIKNQLQVLYRQNEIKTEWNAMKGAREFNIYSPRIDVAVGPFAIYERYETEYDEMFSGSKVFIEKLIEFNRDNLTRHGYFVEPHIYEEIMSQNRNARCFMAIEIENQVSRKHLMGGAINASALARVGIVIPWTDDKLNAFVRLVRYLHYLKLADKNTFNTTNLLIVTKEQFLEALNILN
;
A
#
# COMPACT_ATOMS: atom_id res chain seq x y z
N MET A 1 -17.74 9.87 -22.76
CA MET A 1 -17.13 9.43 -21.48
C MET A 1 -17.51 7.97 -21.39
N GLU A 2 -16.65 7.09 -21.90
CA GLU A 2 -16.93 5.66 -21.94
C GLU A 2 -16.71 5.09 -20.54
N PHE A 3 -17.79 4.59 -19.96
CA PHE A 3 -17.74 3.80 -18.73
C PHE A 3 -17.23 2.42 -19.12
N ILE A 4 -16.03 2.07 -18.65
CA ILE A 4 -15.53 0.71 -18.75
C ILE A 4 -16.41 -0.14 -17.82
N ASN A 5 -17.04 -1.15 -18.40
CA ASN A 5 -17.88 -2.11 -17.70
C ASN A 5 -17.03 -2.85 -16.66
N THR A 6 -17.40 -2.77 -15.38
CA THR A 6 -16.55 -3.17 -14.25
C THR A 6 -16.47 -4.69 -14.00
N ASP A 7 -17.15 -5.49 -14.82
CA ASP A 7 -17.24 -6.95 -14.67
C ASP A 7 -16.33 -7.73 -15.66
N GLU A 8 -15.55 -7.05 -16.51
CA GLU A 8 -14.59 -7.72 -17.39
C GLU A 8 -13.24 -7.93 -16.69
N THR A 9 -12.80 -9.19 -16.61
CA THR A 9 -11.42 -9.56 -16.28
C THR A 9 -10.47 -8.80 -17.20
N ILE A 10 -9.72 -7.85 -16.64
CA ILE A 10 -8.72 -7.10 -17.39
C ILE A 10 -7.56 -8.04 -17.71
N GLU A 11 -7.34 -8.33 -18.99
CA GLU A 11 -6.16 -9.06 -19.43
C GLU A 11 -4.88 -8.30 -19.06
N ILE A 12 -3.83 -9.01 -18.63
CA ILE A 12 -2.53 -8.44 -18.23
C ILE A 12 -1.97 -7.48 -19.29
N ASN A 13 -2.18 -7.78 -20.59
CA ASN A 13 -1.76 -6.93 -21.71
C ASN A 13 -2.38 -5.52 -21.70
N ASN A 14 -3.53 -5.33 -21.06
CA ASN A 14 -4.16 -4.01 -20.91
C ASN A 14 -3.55 -3.20 -19.75
N LEU A 15 -2.99 -3.85 -18.73
CA LEU A 15 -2.40 -3.15 -17.57
C LEU A 15 -1.17 -2.33 -17.96
N ASP A 16 -0.33 -2.87 -18.83
CA ASP A 16 0.87 -2.17 -19.32
C ASP A 16 0.55 -0.99 -20.22
N GLN A 17 -0.67 -0.94 -20.78
CA GLN A 17 -1.16 0.17 -21.60
C GLN A 17 -1.86 1.25 -20.77
N MET A 18 -2.22 0.98 -19.51
CA MET A 18 -2.85 1.96 -18.65
C MET A 18 -1.87 3.06 -18.26
N SER A 19 -2.33 4.30 -18.32
CA SER A 19 -1.67 5.39 -17.60
C SER A 19 -1.80 5.19 -16.09
N LEU A 20 -0.89 5.80 -15.32
CA LEU A 20 -0.93 5.80 -13.86
C LEU A 20 -2.30 6.21 -13.31
N LYS A 21 -2.87 7.28 -13.87
CA LYS A 21 -4.18 7.80 -13.43
C LYS A 21 -5.33 6.82 -13.72
N GLN A 22 -5.28 6.13 -14.85
CA GLN A 22 -6.27 5.09 -15.17
C GLN A 22 -6.17 3.94 -14.18
N TYR A 23 -4.95 3.51 -13.85
CA TYR A 23 -4.73 2.46 -12.87
C TYR A 23 -5.18 2.87 -11.46
N GLN A 24 -4.88 4.09 -11.01
CA GLN A 24 -5.36 4.67 -9.75
C GLN A 24 -6.89 4.62 -9.64
N GLU A 25 -7.62 5.10 -10.66
CA GLU A 25 -9.08 5.07 -10.64
C GLU A 25 -9.64 3.64 -10.75
N TYR A 26 -8.96 2.76 -11.51
CA TYR A 26 -9.34 1.36 -11.60
C TYR A 26 -9.27 0.67 -10.23
N ILE A 27 -8.13 0.73 -9.55
CA ILE A 27 -7.98 0.09 -8.23
C ILE A 27 -8.89 0.72 -7.18
N LYS A 28 -9.13 2.04 -7.25
CA LYS A 28 -10.11 2.71 -6.39
C LYS A 28 -11.50 2.10 -6.56
N ASN A 29 -11.95 1.87 -7.79
CA ASN A 29 -13.25 1.26 -8.06
C ASN A 29 -13.33 -0.18 -7.53
N GLN A 30 -12.27 -0.98 -7.73
CA GLN A 30 -12.21 -2.34 -7.18
C GLN A 30 -12.23 -2.34 -5.65
N LEU A 31 -11.45 -1.46 -5.01
CA LEU A 31 -11.47 -1.28 -3.55
C LEU A 31 -12.83 -0.79 -3.05
N GLN A 32 -13.55 0.01 -3.82
CA GLN A 32 -14.90 0.47 -3.45
C GLN A 32 -15.90 -0.69 -3.40
N VAL A 33 -15.73 -1.74 -4.23
CA VAL A 33 -16.53 -2.97 -4.17
C VAL A 33 -16.25 -3.74 -2.89
N LEU A 34 -14.98 -3.82 -2.48
CA LEU A 34 -14.55 -4.50 -1.26
C LEU A 34 -14.98 -3.75 0.01
N TYR A 35 -14.75 -2.44 0.05
CA TYR A 35 -15.03 -1.59 1.21
C TYR A 35 -16.25 -0.69 0.95
N ARG A 36 -17.41 -1.30 0.69
CA ARG A 36 -18.64 -0.60 0.23
C ARG A 36 -19.09 0.55 1.12
N GLN A 37 -18.81 0.47 2.42
CA GLN A 37 -19.22 1.46 3.40
C GLN A 37 -18.15 2.50 3.70
N ASN A 38 -16.94 2.33 3.15
CA ASN A 38 -15.81 3.20 3.41
C ASN A 38 -15.52 4.08 2.19
N GLU A 39 -15.02 5.28 2.48
CA GLU A 39 -14.61 6.22 1.45
C GLU A 39 -13.24 5.83 0.89
N ILE A 40 -13.14 5.74 -0.43
CA ILE A 40 -11.86 5.54 -1.14
C ILE A 40 -11.49 6.83 -1.87
N LYS A 41 -10.27 7.32 -1.64
CA LYS A 41 -9.76 8.57 -2.26
C LYS A 41 -8.54 8.29 -3.12
N THR A 42 -8.53 8.89 -4.30
CA THR A 42 -7.30 9.06 -5.10
C THR A 42 -6.61 10.37 -4.69
N GLU A 43 -5.29 10.38 -4.75
CA GLU A 43 -4.47 11.59 -4.56
C GLU A 43 -4.74 12.31 -3.23
N TRP A 44 -4.90 11.52 -2.15
CA TRP A 44 -5.37 11.97 -0.85
C TRP A 44 -4.31 12.78 -0.10
N ASN A 45 -4.67 13.99 0.31
CA ASN A 45 -3.84 14.87 1.13
C ASN A 45 -4.00 14.53 2.62
N ALA A 46 -3.04 13.78 3.16
CA ALA A 46 -3.12 13.21 4.51
C ALA A 46 -3.04 14.25 5.65
N MET A 47 -2.44 15.43 5.40
CA MET A 47 -2.25 16.47 6.42
C MET A 47 -3.14 17.70 6.18
N LYS A 48 -4.28 17.54 5.49
CA LYS A 48 -5.20 18.65 5.17
C LYS A 48 -5.61 19.46 6.42
N GLY A 49 -5.76 18.81 7.57
CA GLY A 49 -6.12 19.43 8.85
C GLY A 49 -4.94 19.97 9.68
N ALA A 50 -3.71 19.92 9.17
CA ALA A 50 -2.49 20.26 9.89
C ALA A 50 -1.67 21.37 9.19
N ARG A 51 -2.33 22.21 8.37
CA ARG A 51 -1.67 23.27 7.59
C ARG A 51 -1.00 24.32 8.47
N GLU A 52 -1.58 24.62 9.63
CA GLU A 52 -1.03 25.56 10.61
C GLU A 52 0.35 25.17 11.14
N PHE A 53 0.71 23.89 11.10
CA PHE A 53 2.01 23.40 11.57
C PHE A 53 3.14 23.59 10.53
N ASN A 54 2.82 24.03 9.30
CA ASN A 54 3.78 24.19 8.21
C ASN A 54 4.64 22.94 7.97
N ILE A 55 4.01 21.77 8.03
CA ILE A 55 4.66 20.47 7.85
C ILE A 55 4.45 19.93 6.43
N TYR A 56 5.34 19.01 6.03
CA TYR A 56 5.17 18.24 4.82
C TYR A 56 3.85 17.44 4.86
N SER A 57 3.09 17.50 3.77
CA SER A 57 1.86 16.73 3.60
C SER A 57 2.03 15.71 2.47
N PRO A 58 2.18 14.42 2.78
CA PRO A 58 2.13 13.37 1.78
C PRO A 58 0.83 13.44 0.97
N ARG A 59 0.94 13.10 -0.31
CA ARG A 59 -0.19 12.90 -1.22
C ARG A 59 -0.17 11.44 -1.65
N ILE A 60 -1.08 10.66 -1.09
CA ILE A 60 -1.14 9.21 -1.32
C ILE A 60 -1.91 8.95 -2.61
N ASP A 61 -1.37 8.11 -3.49
CA ASP A 61 -2.00 7.80 -4.78
C ASP A 61 -3.41 7.24 -4.63
N VAL A 62 -3.60 6.22 -3.76
CA VAL A 62 -4.91 5.67 -3.39
C VAL A 62 -4.96 5.36 -1.91
N ALA A 63 -6.03 5.79 -1.22
CA ALA A 63 -6.22 5.55 0.21
C ALA A 63 -7.63 5.08 0.53
N VAL A 64 -7.73 4.16 1.49
CA VAL A 64 -8.98 3.57 2.00
C VAL A 64 -9.24 4.10 3.41
N GLY A 65 -10.40 4.72 3.61
CA GLY A 65 -10.83 5.26 4.89
C GLY A 65 -11.29 4.20 5.91
N PRO A 66 -11.79 4.60 7.09
CA PRO A 66 -12.06 5.99 7.50
C PRO A 66 -10.77 6.84 7.59
N PHE A 67 -10.91 8.16 7.43
CA PHE A 67 -9.74 9.08 7.37
C PHE A 67 -9.59 9.86 8.68
N ALA A 68 -8.62 9.46 9.50
CA ALA A 68 -8.32 10.05 10.80
C ALA A 68 -7.61 11.40 10.66
N ILE A 69 -8.36 12.48 10.42
CA ILE A 69 -7.84 13.86 10.42
C ILE A 69 -7.80 14.42 11.85
N TYR A 70 -8.92 14.26 12.58
CA TYR A 70 -9.12 14.81 13.93
C TYR A 70 -9.43 13.75 14.99
N GLU A 71 -9.73 12.52 14.56
CA GLU A 71 -10.15 11.41 15.41
C GLU A 71 -9.25 10.19 15.19
N ARG A 72 -9.41 9.15 16.01
CA ARG A 72 -8.71 7.86 15.88
C ARG A 72 -9.75 6.77 15.60
N TYR A 73 -9.43 5.86 14.68
CA TYR A 73 -10.32 4.79 14.23
C TYR A 73 -9.72 3.40 14.46
N GLU A 74 -9.05 3.19 15.60
CA GLU A 74 -8.29 1.94 15.82
C GLU A 74 -9.19 0.72 15.76
N THR A 75 -10.36 0.78 16.41
CA THR A 75 -11.32 -0.34 16.47
C THR A 75 -11.88 -0.63 15.08
N GLU A 76 -12.26 0.41 14.34
CA GLU A 76 -12.79 0.28 12.98
C GLU A 76 -11.71 -0.29 12.04
N TYR A 77 -10.45 0.13 12.19
CA TYR A 77 -9.36 -0.47 11.43
C TYR A 77 -9.14 -1.93 11.80
N ASP A 78 -9.27 -2.33 13.07
CA ASP A 78 -9.15 -3.73 13.49
C ASP A 78 -10.27 -4.60 12.90
N GLU A 79 -11.49 -4.06 12.85
CA GLU A 79 -12.64 -4.69 12.19
C GLU A 79 -12.43 -4.83 10.68
N MET A 80 -11.98 -3.76 10.02
CA MET A 80 -11.66 -3.79 8.58
C MET A 80 -10.52 -4.78 8.29
N PHE A 81 -9.48 -4.81 9.13
CA PHE A 81 -8.38 -5.75 8.98
C PHE A 81 -8.88 -7.19 9.05
N SER A 82 -9.71 -7.49 10.06
CA SER A 82 -10.33 -8.80 10.27
C SER A 82 -11.26 -9.20 9.11
N GLY A 83 -12.09 -8.27 8.63
CA GLY A 83 -12.99 -8.48 7.50
C GLY A 83 -12.26 -8.67 6.17
N SER A 84 -11.03 -8.18 6.05
CA SER A 84 -10.18 -8.30 4.85
C SER A 84 -9.09 -9.36 4.98
N LYS A 85 -9.24 -10.32 5.90
CA LYS A 85 -8.21 -11.33 6.19
C LYS A 85 -7.68 -12.04 4.96
N VAL A 86 -8.56 -12.61 4.14
CA VAL A 86 -8.18 -13.37 2.93
C VAL A 86 -7.40 -12.49 1.94
N PHE A 87 -7.85 -11.25 1.74
CA PHE A 87 -7.19 -10.27 0.88
C PHE A 87 -5.79 -9.93 1.39
N ILE A 88 -5.66 -9.59 2.67
CA ILE A 88 -4.40 -9.19 3.29
C ILE A 88 -3.42 -10.37 3.33
N GLU A 89 -3.87 -11.58 3.65
CA GLU A 89 -3.04 -12.79 3.63
C GLU A 89 -2.48 -13.05 2.22
N LYS A 90 -3.27 -12.82 1.17
CA LYS A 90 -2.78 -12.93 -0.21
C LYS A 90 -1.70 -11.88 -0.53
N LEU A 91 -1.91 -10.63 -0.11
CA LEU A 91 -0.90 -9.58 -0.28
C LEU A 91 0.40 -9.90 0.48
N ILE A 92 0.29 -10.51 1.67
CA ILE A 92 1.43 -10.99 2.46
C ILE A 92 2.19 -12.10 1.72
N GLU A 93 1.47 -13.05 1.12
CA GLU A 93 2.06 -14.12 0.29
C GLU A 93 2.86 -13.53 -0.88
N PHE A 94 2.28 -12.60 -1.64
CA PHE A 94 2.98 -11.95 -2.75
C PHE A 94 4.18 -11.13 -2.30
N ASN A 95 4.05 -10.40 -1.20
CA ASN A 95 5.17 -9.66 -0.60
C ASN A 95 6.30 -10.61 -0.17
N ARG A 96 5.96 -11.77 0.42
CA ARG A 96 6.93 -12.82 0.75
C ARG A 96 7.68 -13.30 -0.49
N ASP A 97 6.97 -13.62 -1.56
CA ASP A 97 7.58 -14.07 -2.80
C ASP A 97 8.53 -13.01 -3.34
N ASN A 98 8.11 -11.74 -3.37
CA ASN A 98 8.90 -10.62 -3.85
C ASN A 98 10.18 -10.37 -3.02
N LEU A 99 10.09 -10.44 -1.69
CA LEU A 99 11.23 -10.23 -0.80
C LEU A 99 12.25 -11.37 -0.90
N THR A 100 11.77 -12.60 -1.05
CA THR A 100 12.59 -13.82 -1.03
C THR A 100 13.28 -14.12 -2.37
N ARG A 101 12.89 -13.44 -3.48
CA ARG A 101 13.58 -13.55 -4.80
C ARG A 101 15.09 -13.33 -4.72
N HIS A 102 15.55 -12.54 -3.74
CA HIS A 102 16.96 -12.20 -3.52
C HIS A 102 17.54 -12.86 -2.25
N GLY A 103 16.95 -13.98 -1.84
CA GLY A 103 17.30 -14.74 -0.64
C GLY A 103 16.62 -14.24 0.63
N TYR A 104 16.82 -14.99 1.72
CA TYR A 104 16.08 -14.88 2.99
C TYR A 104 16.71 -13.89 3.99
N PHE A 105 17.30 -12.78 3.52
CA PHE A 105 17.92 -11.80 4.42
C PHE A 105 16.88 -11.01 5.23
N VAL A 106 15.66 -10.89 4.71
CA VAL A 106 14.53 -10.30 5.41
C VAL A 106 13.45 -11.36 5.48
N GLU A 107 13.00 -11.65 6.69
CA GLU A 107 11.84 -12.51 6.91
C GLU A 107 10.55 -11.70 6.67
N PRO A 108 9.67 -12.16 5.78
CA PRO A 108 8.39 -11.51 5.55
C PRO A 108 7.48 -11.62 6.77
N HIS A 109 6.80 -10.53 7.09
CA HIS A 109 5.91 -10.46 8.25
C HIS A 109 4.64 -11.29 8.09
N ILE A 110 4.13 -11.79 9.21
CA ILE A 110 2.86 -12.51 9.25
C ILE A 110 1.69 -11.56 9.53
N TYR A 111 0.47 -12.07 9.32
CA TYR A 111 -0.77 -11.31 9.47
C TYR A 111 -0.88 -10.61 10.83
N GLU A 112 -0.60 -11.33 11.91
CA GLU A 112 -0.69 -10.83 13.29
C GLU A 112 0.33 -9.72 13.57
N GLU A 113 1.54 -9.84 13.00
CA GLU A 113 2.57 -8.81 13.13
C GLU A 113 2.12 -7.53 12.47
N ILE A 114 1.62 -7.58 11.23
CA ILE A 114 1.12 -6.41 10.50
C ILE A 114 -0.08 -5.79 11.23
N MET A 115 -1.03 -6.61 11.68
CA MET A 115 -2.22 -6.15 12.42
C MET A 115 -1.85 -5.37 13.69
N SER A 116 -0.73 -5.69 14.33
CA SER A 116 -0.29 -4.98 15.53
C SER A 116 0.30 -3.59 15.28
N GLN A 117 0.62 -3.24 14.02
CA GLN A 117 1.39 -2.03 13.69
C GLN A 117 0.55 -0.81 13.33
N ASN A 118 1.04 0.37 13.69
CA ASN A 118 0.44 1.67 13.37
C ASN A 118 -1.04 1.79 13.77
N ARG A 119 -1.35 1.54 15.06
CA ARG A 119 -2.72 1.64 15.59
C ARG A 119 -3.31 3.04 15.38
N ASN A 120 -2.48 4.07 15.49
CA ASN A 120 -2.86 5.46 15.25
C ASN A 120 -2.71 5.88 13.76
N ALA A 121 -3.09 4.99 12.85
CA ALA A 121 -3.03 5.28 11.42
C ALA A 121 -4.00 6.41 11.02
N ARG A 122 -3.64 7.13 9.96
CA ARG A 122 -4.45 8.19 9.33
C ARG A 122 -5.49 7.63 8.37
N CYS A 123 -5.29 6.42 7.85
CA CYS A 123 -6.25 5.67 7.05
C CYS A 123 -6.07 4.16 7.25
N PHE A 124 -7.02 3.36 6.77
CA PHE A 124 -6.90 1.91 6.84
C PHE A 124 -5.79 1.41 5.90
N MET A 125 -5.83 1.81 4.63
CA MET A 125 -4.86 1.42 3.62
C MET A 125 -4.33 2.65 2.88
N ALA A 126 -3.03 2.67 2.61
CA ALA A 126 -2.38 3.67 1.75
C ALA A 126 -1.56 2.94 0.69
N ILE A 127 -1.81 3.27 -0.57
CA ILE A 127 -1.21 2.66 -1.74
C ILE A 127 -0.45 3.74 -2.49
N GLU A 128 0.86 3.51 -2.70
CA GLU A 128 1.73 4.35 -3.53
C GLU A 128 2.14 3.55 -4.77
N ILE A 129 1.97 4.13 -5.95
CA ILE A 129 2.18 3.49 -7.25
C ILE A 129 3.39 4.12 -7.94
N GLU A 130 4.45 3.33 -8.11
CA GLU A 130 5.78 3.87 -8.30
C GLU A 130 6.29 3.59 -9.71
N ASN A 131 6.05 4.56 -10.59
CA ASN A 131 6.39 4.48 -12.02
C ASN A 131 7.74 5.15 -12.35
N GLN A 132 7.73 6.44 -12.70
CA GLN A 132 8.92 7.17 -13.13
C GLN A 132 9.50 8.09 -12.05
N VAL A 133 9.83 7.52 -10.90
CA VAL A 133 10.41 8.31 -9.79
C VAL A 133 11.91 8.07 -9.61
N SER A 134 12.62 8.97 -8.93
CA SER A 134 14.01 8.69 -8.50
C SER A 134 14.04 7.75 -7.28
N ARG A 135 15.20 7.16 -6.95
CA ARG A 135 15.32 6.30 -5.74
C ARG A 135 14.97 7.03 -4.43
N LYS A 136 15.14 8.35 -4.36
CA LYS A 136 14.79 9.16 -3.18
C LYS A 136 13.28 9.27 -2.97
N HIS A 137 12.51 9.30 -4.06
CA HIS A 137 11.06 9.32 -4.01
C HIS A 137 10.48 7.96 -3.62
N LEU A 138 11.12 6.87 -4.07
CA LEU A 138 10.75 5.50 -3.70
C LEU A 138 10.79 5.27 -2.18
N MET A 139 11.83 5.78 -1.51
CA MET A 139 11.90 5.76 -0.05
C MET A 139 10.81 6.61 0.60
N GLY A 140 10.49 7.76 0.00
CA GLY A 140 9.38 8.61 0.44
C GLY A 140 8.03 7.90 0.37
N GLY A 141 7.72 7.23 -0.75
CA GLY A 141 6.48 6.47 -0.93
C GLY A 141 6.33 5.34 0.10
N ALA A 142 7.37 4.51 0.28
CA ALA A 142 7.37 3.46 1.31
C ALA A 142 7.12 4.01 2.73
N ILE A 143 7.80 5.10 3.10
CA ILE A 143 7.64 5.72 4.42
C ILE A 143 6.24 6.30 4.56
N ASN A 144 5.74 7.04 3.56
CA ASN A 144 4.43 7.67 3.61
C ASN A 144 3.31 6.62 3.74
N ALA A 145 3.34 5.57 2.92
CA ALA A 145 2.36 4.50 2.96
C ALA A 145 2.35 3.81 4.34
N SER A 146 3.53 3.40 4.82
CA SER A 146 3.67 2.69 6.10
C SER A 146 3.35 3.57 7.32
N ALA A 147 3.77 4.83 7.32
CA ALA A 147 3.54 5.77 8.42
C ALA A 147 2.07 6.21 8.53
N LEU A 148 1.36 6.31 7.40
CA LEU A 148 0.00 6.85 7.37
C LEU A 148 -1.09 5.79 7.45
N ALA A 149 -0.82 4.54 7.05
CA ALA A 149 -1.86 3.52 7.01
C ALA A 149 -1.70 2.42 8.06
N ARG A 150 -2.79 1.72 8.36
CA ARG A 150 -2.75 0.43 9.05
C ARG A 150 -2.01 -0.59 8.17
N VAL A 151 -2.32 -0.61 6.88
CA VAL A 151 -1.63 -1.39 5.83
C VAL A 151 -1.07 -0.45 4.77
N GLY A 152 0.25 -0.34 4.70
CA GLY A 152 0.94 0.36 3.62
C GLY A 152 1.20 -0.58 2.45
N ILE A 153 0.95 -0.13 1.23
CA ILE A 153 1.21 -0.90 0.01
C ILE A 153 2.02 -0.03 -0.94
N VAL A 154 3.06 -0.61 -1.53
CA VAL A 154 3.77 -0.01 -2.66
C VAL A 154 3.64 -0.91 -3.87
N ILE A 155 3.24 -0.32 -4.98
CA ILE A 155 3.07 -0.98 -6.28
C ILE A 155 4.18 -0.51 -7.22
N PRO A 156 5.33 -1.23 -7.29
CA PRO A 156 6.34 -0.96 -8.29
C PRO A 156 5.78 -1.17 -9.71
N TRP A 157 5.95 -0.16 -10.57
CA TRP A 157 5.44 -0.23 -11.94
C TRP A 157 6.29 -1.11 -12.87
N THR A 158 7.57 -1.29 -12.52
CA THR A 158 8.56 -2.07 -13.27
C THR A 158 9.39 -2.95 -12.34
N ASP A 159 10.02 -3.99 -12.90
CA ASP A 159 10.90 -4.89 -12.14
C ASP A 159 12.08 -4.16 -11.49
N ASP A 160 12.63 -3.14 -12.15
CA ASP A 160 13.68 -2.30 -11.57
C ASP A 160 13.22 -1.60 -10.28
N LYS A 161 11.95 -1.19 -10.23
CA LYS A 161 11.34 -0.59 -9.04
C LYS A 161 11.07 -1.61 -7.97
N LEU A 162 10.59 -2.80 -8.34
CA LEU A 162 10.43 -3.91 -7.42
C LEU A 162 11.76 -4.24 -6.73
N ASN A 163 12.83 -4.41 -7.52
CA ASN A 163 14.17 -4.65 -7.01
C ASN A 163 14.67 -3.51 -6.11
N ALA A 164 14.36 -2.26 -6.44
CA ALA A 164 14.72 -1.12 -5.61
C ALA A 164 13.98 -1.10 -4.26
N PHE A 165 12.69 -1.46 -4.22
CA PHE A 165 11.93 -1.61 -2.98
C PHE A 165 12.44 -2.76 -2.10
N VAL A 166 12.72 -3.93 -2.71
CA VAL A 166 13.30 -5.06 -1.98
C VAL A 166 14.64 -4.66 -1.36
N ARG A 167 15.50 -3.96 -2.10
CA ARG A 167 16.77 -3.44 -1.57
C ARG A 167 16.57 -2.41 -0.45
N LEU A 168 15.54 -1.57 -0.53
CA LEU A 168 15.21 -0.60 0.52
C LEU A 168 14.83 -1.31 1.82
N VAL A 169 13.91 -2.28 1.77
CA VAL A 169 13.50 -3.04 2.97
C VAL A 169 14.68 -3.79 3.58
N ARG A 170 15.52 -4.42 2.74
CA ARG A 170 16.77 -5.06 3.19
C ARG A 170 17.71 -4.07 3.87
N TYR A 171 17.84 -2.86 3.33
CA TYR A 171 18.66 -1.82 3.95
C TYR A 171 18.10 -1.39 5.31
N LEU A 172 16.79 -1.16 5.44
CA LEU A 172 16.16 -0.81 6.72
C LEU A 172 16.29 -1.94 7.74
N HIS A 173 16.18 -3.19 7.31
CA HIS A 173 16.43 -4.36 8.14
C HIS A 173 17.89 -4.44 8.60
N TYR A 174 18.84 -4.21 7.70
CA TYR A 174 20.27 -4.15 8.06
C TYR A 174 20.54 -3.06 9.11
N LEU A 175 19.94 -1.86 8.95
CA LEU A 175 20.07 -0.80 9.95
C LEU A 175 19.53 -1.25 11.33
N LYS A 176 18.41 -1.97 11.36
CA LYS A 176 17.85 -2.56 12.58
C LYS A 176 18.84 -3.53 13.24
N LEU A 177 19.42 -4.44 12.46
CA LEU A 177 20.42 -5.42 12.95
C LEU A 177 21.70 -4.76 13.48
N ALA A 178 22.07 -3.61 12.93
CA ALA A 178 23.26 -2.85 13.33
C ALA A 178 22.99 -1.83 14.45
N ASP A 179 21.86 -1.95 15.16
CA ASP A 179 21.40 -1.03 16.21
C ASP A 179 21.43 0.44 15.78
N LYS A 180 21.12 0.71 14.51
CA LYS A 180 20.99 2.07 13.98
C LYS A 180 19.54 2.53 14.05
N ASN A 181 19.37 3.85 14.13
CA ASN A 181 18.06 4.46 13.94
C ASN A 181 17.50 4.04 12.57
N THR A 182 16.31 3.47 12.58
CA THR A 182 15.63 2.98 11.38
C THR A 182 14.13 3.20 11.49
N PHE A 183 13.45 3.13 10.34
CA PHE A 183 12.00 3.25 10.26
C PHE A 183 11.37 1.86 10.24
N ASN A 184 10.36 1.63 11.08
CA ASN A 184 9.65 0.37 11.12
C ASN A 184 8.69 0.28 9.92
N THR A 185 8.94 -0.68 9.04
CA THR A 185 8.16 -0.93 7.82
C THR A 185 7.37 -2.23 7.90
N THR A 186 7.11 -2.75 9.11
CA THR A 186 6.45 -4.06 9.27
C THR A 186 5.08 -4.11 8.59
N ASN A 187 4.35 -3.00 8.52
CA ASN A 187 3.06 -2.94 7.83
C ASN A 187 3.15 -2.57 6.33
N LEU A 188 4.34 -2.58 5.74
CA LEU A 188 4.54 -2.27 4.32
C LEU A 188 4.56 -3.56 3.49
N LEU A 189 3.71 -3.63 2.48
CA LEU A 189 3.64 -4.72 1.52
C LEU A 189 4.08 -4.23 0.13
N ILE A 190 5.01 -4.96 -0.49
CA ILE A 190 5.51 -4.70 -1.84
C ILE A 190 4.89 -5.74 -2.78
N VAL A 191 3.96 -5.31 -3.64
CA VAL A 191 3.25 -6.19 -4.57
C VAL A 191 3.20 -5.56 -5.96
N THR A 192 3.36 -6.35 -7.02
CA THR A 192 3.23 -5.83 -8.39
C THR A 192 1.78 -5.46 -8.69
N LYS A 193 1.56 -4.76 -9.82
CA LYS A 193 0.21 -4.38 -10.26
C LYS A 193 -0.66 -5.63 -10.43
N GLU A 194 -0.10 -6.65 -11.07
CA GLU A 194 -0.73 -7.92 -11.38
C GLU A 194 -1.09 -8.68 -10.09
N GLN A 195 -0.15 -8.76 -9.15
CA GLN A 195 -0.36 -9.39 -7.84
C GLN A 195 -1.46 -8.68 -7.04
N PHE A 196 -1.49 -7.34 -7.06
CA PHE A 196 -2.52 -6.59 -6.36
C PHE A 196 -3.92 -6.86 -6.91
N LEU A 197 -4.05 -6.92 -8.24
CA LEU A 197 -5.33 -7.25 -8.89
C LEU A 197 -5.74 -8.70 -8.68
N GLU A 198 -4.79 -9.63 -8.72
CA GLU A 198 -5.07 -11.02 -8.37
C GLU A 198 -5.61 -11.14 -6.94
N ALA A 199 -5.01 -10.42 -5.99
CA ALA A 199 -5.51 -10.41 -4.61
C ALA A 199 -6.93 -9.83 -4.48
N LEU A 200 -7.27 -8.80 -5.25
CA LEU A 200 -8.62 -8.22 -5.27
C LEU A 200 -9.67 -9.21 -5.82
N ASN A 201 -9.29 -10.01 -6.82
CA ASN A 201 -10.20 -10.94 -7.50
C ASN A 201 -10.54 -12.20 -6.68
N ILE A 202 -9.80 -12.51 -5.62
CA ILE A 202 -10.09 -13.68 -4.75
C ILE A 202 -11.44 -13.55 -4.03
N LEU A 203 -11.99 -12.33 -3.97
CA LEU A 203 -13.21 -12.00 -3.24
C LEU A 203 -14.45 -11.94 -4.15
N ASN A 204 -14.27 -12.08 -5.47
CA ASN A 204 -15.33 -12.04 -6.47
C ASN A 204 -15.83 -13.44 -6.85
#